data_AF-A0A1I1ZR01-F1
#
_entry.id   AF-A0A1I1ZR01-F1
#
_cell.length_a   1.000
_cell.length_b   1.000
_cell.length_c   1.000
_cell.angle_alpha   90.00
_cell.angle_beta   90.00
_cell.angle_gamma   90.00
#
_symmetry.space_group_name_H-M   'P 1'
#
loop_
_entity.id
_entity.type
_entity.pdbx_description
1 polymer ?
#
loop_
_entity_poly.entity_id
_entity_poly.type
_entity_poly.pdbx_seq_one_letter_code
_entity_poly.pdbx_strand_id
1 'polypeptide(L)'
;MSLLEKYPTVQDVLSPENKQYMIQLIKENSHKSYSYAEAKYEKLLQAAEKSIEVCIVNLSSAVLIQTTASVIFSLQEALKAINDEIKRLSLLDERFHKEIVLLQSIPGVGEYTACVVLSELGDVSNFSKPKELVAFFGLDPGVSQSGTYNRKNNKISKRGSPHVRLILHMLAKSNVYPNRNREYLNPVMRAYFEKKIAEKPYKIVMCAIMRKMVQIIFAVLRNQKPFELRTPEEHQKLIRENSKLAA
;
A
#
# COMPACT_ATOMS: atom_id res chain seq x y z
N MET A 1 -0.06 -18.40 11.75
CA MET A 1 -1.22 -19.08 11.15
C MET A 1 -0.97 -20.56 11.04
N SER A 2 0.13 -21.02 10.45
CA SER A 2 0.45 -22.46 10.27
C SER A 2 0.47 -23.24 11.59
N LEU A 3 0.91 -22.60 12.68
CA LEU A 3 0.87 -23.18 14.02
C LEU A 3 -0.57 -23.37 14.54
N LEU A 4 -1.47 -22.41 14.29
CA LEU A 4 -2.87 -22.47 14.74
C LEU A 4 -3.70 -23.49 13.95
N GLU A 5 -3.30 -23.77 12.71
CA GLU A 5 -3.93 -24.80 11.89
C GLU A 5 -3.62 -26.21 12.43
N LYS A 6 -2.37 -26.46 12.82
CA LYS A 6 -1.94 -27.78 13.32
C LYS A 6 -2.16 -27.97 14.84
N TYR A 7 -2.01 -26.90 15.61
CA TYR A 7 -2.05 -26.91 17.08
C TYR A 7 -2.94 -25.76 17.59
N PRO A 8 -4.27 -25.84 17.40
CA PRO A 8 -5.20 -24.76 17.69
C PRO A 8 -5.45 -24.53 19.19
N THR A 9 -5.19 -25.52 20.04
CA THR A 9 -5.56 -25.45 21.47
C THR A 9 -4.37 -25.20 22.39
N VAL A 10 -4.68 -24.74 23.61
CA VAL A 10 -3.69 -24.60 24.68
C VAL A 10 -3.07 -25.96 25.06
N GLN A 11 -3.86 -27.03 25.04
CA GLN A 11 -3.38 -28.40 25.32
C GLN A 11 -2.37 -28.87 24.27
N ASP A 12 -2.58 -28.54 23.00
CA ASP A 12 -1.63 -28.88 21.95
C ASP A 12 -0.26 -28.22 22.17
N VAL A 13 -0.25 -26.97 22.64
CA VAL A 13 0.96 -26.19 22.93
C VAL A 13 1.69 -26.73 24.16
N LEU A 14 0.94 -27.12 25.19
CA LEU A 14 1.46 -27.68 26.44
C LEU A 14 1.96 -29.12 26.29
N SER A 15 1.53 -29.84 25.25
CA SER A 15 1.95 -31.23 25.04
C SER A 15 3.44 -31.31 24.69
N PRO A 16 4.29 -32.00 25.49
CA PRO A 16 5.73 -32.10 25.25
C PRO A 16 6.08 -32.75 23.91
N GLU A 17 5.23 -33.64 23.40
CA GLU A 17 5.44 -34.34 22.13
C GLU A 17 5.41 -33.40 20.92
N ASN A 18 4.70 -32.27 21.04
CA ASN A 18 4.58 -31.28 19.97
C ASN A 18 5.74 -30.28 19.96
N LYS A 19 6.54 -30.19 21.03
CA LYS A 19 7.60 -29.17 21.18
C LYS A 19 8.53 -29.09 19.97
N GLN A 20 9.11 -30.22 19.56
CA GLN A 20 10.09 -30.25 18.46
C GLN A 20 9.44 -29.87 17.12
N TYR A 21 8.23 -30.38 16.85
CA TYR A 21 7.49 -30.07 15.62
C TYR A 21 7.08 -28.60 15.55
N MET A 22 6.65 -28.02 16.68
CA MET A 22 6.27 -26.61 16.75
C MET A 22 7.49 -25.68 16.55
N ILE A 23 8.63 -25.99 17.16
CA ILE A 23 9.87 -25.22 16.96
C ILE A 23 10.32 -25.29 15.50
N GLN A 24 10.30 -26.48 14.91
CA GLN A 24 10.63 -26.67 13.49
C GLN A 24 9.68 -25.88 12.58
N LEU A 25 8.37 -25.93 12.83
CA LEU A 25 7.38 -25.18 12.06
C LEU A 25 7.59 -23.66 12.17
N ILE A 26 7.90 -23.16 13.37
CA ILE A 26 8.22 -21.73 13.59
C ILE A 26 9.48 -21.34 12.82
N LYS A 27 10.53 -22.18 12.83
CA LYS A 27 11.77 -21.94 12.09
C LYS A 27 11.51 -21.83 10.58
N GLU A 28 10.81 -22.81 10.01
CA GLU A 28 10.49 -22.86 8.58
C GLU A 28 9.70 -21.63 8.11
N ASN A 29 8.68 -21.21 8.89
CA ASN A 29 7.82 -20.10 8.51
C ASN A 29 8.41 -18.71 8.84
N SER A 30 9.31 -18.62 9.82
CA SER A 30 9.95 -17.34 10.18
C SER A 30 11.21 -17.04 9.36
N HIS A 31 11.79 -18.06 8.72
CA HIS A 31 13.08 -18.01 8.04
C HIS A 31 14.22 -17.46 8.93
N LYS A 32 14.14 -17.72 10.24
CA LYS A 32 15.12 -17.28 11.25
C LYS A 32 15.87 -18.46 11.87
N SER A 33 16.85 -18.13 12.70
CA SER A 33 17.66 -19.12 13.41
C SER A 33 16.82 -20.01 14.34
N TYR A 34 17.36 -21.20 14.63
CA TYR A 34 16.73 -22.13 15.56
C TYR A 34 16.53 -21.52 16.96
N SER A 35 17.54 -20.79 17.46
CA SER A 35 17.47 -20.06 18.73
C SER A 35 16.31 -19.05 18.76
N TYR A 36 16.02 -18.37 17.65
CA TYR A 36 14.85 -17.49 17.56
C TYR A 36 13.54 -18.28 17.67
N ALA A 37 13.44 -19.42 16.99
CA ALA A 37 12.25 -20.26 17.00
C ALA A 37 11.98 -20.83 18.40
N GLU A 38 13.03 -21.31 19.09
CA GLU A 38 12.96 -21.80 20.46
C GLU A 38 12.53 -20.69 21.42
N ALA A 39 13.18 -19.52 21.39
CA ALA A 39 12.80 -18.37 22.22
C ALA A 39 11.35 -17.91 21.95
N LYS A 40 10.83 -18.12 20.73
CA LYS A 40 9.44 -17.79 20.40
C LYS A 40 8.47 -18.86 20.90
N TYR A 41 8.83 -20.14 20.83
CA TYR A 41 8.08 -21.25 21.40
C TYR A 41 7.98 -21.12 22.93
N GLU A 42 9.08 -20.82 23.63
CA GLU A 42 9.08 -20.65 25.09
C GLU A 42 8.13 -19.51 25.53
N LYS A 43 8.07 -18.41 24.76
CA LYS A 43 7.08 -17.34 25.00
C LYS A 43 5.63 -17.81 24.80
N LEU A 44 5.41 -18.71 23.84
CA LEU A 44 4.10 -19.28 23.59
C LEU A 44 3.70 -20.23 24.72
N LEU A 45 4.65 -21.06 25.19
CA LEU A 45 4.46 -21.97 26.32
C LEU A 45 4.10 -21.20 27.60
N GLN A 46 4.86 -20.17 27.94
CA GLN A 46 4.57 -19.29 29.09
C GLN A 46 3.19 -18.63 28.99
N ALA A 47 2.75 -18.25 27.78
CA ALA A 47 1.43 -17.67 27.57
C ALA A 47 0.32 -18.73 27.72
N ALA A 48 0.56 -19.94 27.23
CA ALA A 48 -0.34 -21.08 27.37
C ALA A 48 -0.53 -21.45 28.85
N GLU A 49 0.54 -21.58 29.62
CA GLU A 49 0.52 -21.88 31.05
C GLU A 49 -0.32 -20.86 31.84
N LYS A 50 -0.11 -19.56 31.60
CA LYS A 50 -0.88 -18.48 32.25
C LYS A 50 -2.36 -18.48 31.86
N SER A 51 -2.71 -19.04 30.71
CA SER A 51 -4.07 -19.02 30.19
C SER A 51 -4.93 -20.18 30.70
N ILE A 52 -4.33 -21.21 31.32
CA ILE A 52 -5.03 -22.42 31.80
C ILE A 52 -6.23 -22.08 32.69
N GLU A 53 -6.07 -21.13 33.61
CA GLU A 53 -7.12 -20.76 34.58
C GLU A 53 -8.30 -20.02 33.94
N VAL A 54 -8.11 -19.42 32.76
CA VAL A 54 -9.11 -18.60 32.06
C VAL A 54 -9.71 -19.34 30.85
N CYS A 55 -9.06 -20.42 30.40
CA CYS A 55 -9.41 -21.06 29.14
C CYS A 55 -10.63 -21.98 29.29
N ILE A 56 -11.76 -21.59 28.69
CA ILE A 56 -12.86 -22.51 28.42
C ILE A 56 -12.51 -23.26 27.14
N VAL A 57 -11.94 -24.46 27.28
CA VAL A 57 -11.61 -25.32 26.14
C VAL A 57 -12.90 -25.94 25.61
N ASN A 58 -13.46 -25.35 24.55
CA ASN A 58 -14.55 -25.96 23.78
C ASN A 58 -13.97 -26.64 22.54
N LEU A 59 -14.28 -27.91 22.31
CA LEU A 59 -13.92 -28.65 21.10
C LEU A 59 -14.35 -27.90 19.82
N SER A 60 -15.46 -27.16 19.88
CA SER A 60 -15.92 -26.32 18.76
C SER A 60 -14.97 -25.16 18.44
N SER A 61 -14.25 -24.62 19.43
CA SER A 61 -13.28 -23.54 19.23
C SER A 61 -12.08 -24.01 18.41
N ALA A 62 -11.59 -25.22 18.66
CA ALA A 62 -10.49 -25.80 17.89
C ALA A 62 -10.88 -25.95 16.41
N VAL A 63 -12.06 -26.53 16.15
CA VAL A 63 -12.60 -26.70 14.79
C VAL A 63 -12.81 -25.35 14.09
N LEU A 64 -13.32 -24.35 14.81
CA LEU A 64 -13.50 -23.00 14.28
C LEU A 64 -12.16 -22.35 13.88
N ILE A 65 -11.14 -22.45 14.75
CA ILE A 65 -9.79 -21.91 14.50
C ILE A 65 -9.19 -22.58 13.27
N GLN A 66 -9.23 -23.91 13.20
CA GLN A 66 -8.70 -24.68 12.08
C GLN A 66 -9.40 -24.34 10.78
N THR A 67 -10.73 -24.38 10.76
CA THR A 67 -11.53 -24.06 9.56
C THR A 67 -11.25 -22.64 9.08
N THR A 68 -11.19 -21.67 10.01
CA THR A 68 -10.88 -20.28 9.66
C THR A 68 -9.46 -20.14 9.12
N ALA A 69 -8.47 -20.83 9.70
CA ALA A 69 -7.10 -20.83 9.22
C ALA A 69 -7.02 -21.41 7.79
N SER A 70 -7.69 -22.54 7.52
CA SER A 70 -7.73 -23.16 6.19
C SER A 70 -8.40 -22.25 5.15
N VAL A 71 -9.47 -21.54 5.51
CA VAL A 71 -10.09 -20.53 4.62
C VAL A 71 -9.10 -19.39 4.33
N ILE A 72 -8.39 -18.88 5.34
CA ILE A 72 -7.38 -17.83 5.15
C ILE A 72 -6.27 -18.30 4.20
N PHE A 73 -5.76 -19.52 4.37
CA PHE A 73 -4.75 -20.08 3.47
C PHE A 73 -5.26 -20.23 2.04
N SER A 74 -6.48 -20.74 1.87
CA SER A 74 -7.12 -20.86 0.55
C SER A 74 -7.24 -19.51 -0.15
N LEU A 75 -7.61 -18.46 0.60
CA LEU A 75 -7.67 -17.09 0.08
C LEU A 75 -6.29 -16.53 -0.27
N GLN A 76 -5.25 -16.87 0.52
CA GLN A 76 -3.87 -16.45 0.22
C GLN A 76 -3.34 -17.09 -1.07
N GLU A 77 -3.62 -18.37 -1.30
CA GLU A 77 -3.25 -19.06 -2.54
C GLU A 77 -4.01 -18.49 -3.74
N ALA A 78 -5.32 -18.25 -3.60
CA ALA A 78 -6.10 -17.59 -4.64
C ALA A 78 -5.56 -16.19 -4.98
N LEU A 79 -5.20 -15.40 -3.97
CA LEU A 79 -4.57 -14.09 -4.16
C LEU A 79 -3.22 -14.19 -4.89
N LYS A 80 -2.40 -15.19 -4.52
CA LYS A 80 -1.11 -15.43 -5.19
C LYS A 80 -1.32 -15.77 -6.66
N ALA A 81 -2.23 -16.70 -6.97
CA ALA A 81 -2.54 -17.10 -8.34
C ALA A 81 -3.03 -15.90 -9.19
N ILE A 82 -3.90 -15.05 -8.64
CA ILE A 82 -4.37 -13.85 -9.33
C ILE A 82 -3.24 -12.84 -9.55
N ASN A 83 -2.37 -12.62 -8.57
CA ASN A 83 -1.23 -11.71 -8.72
C ASN A 83 -0.21 -12.21 -9.76
N ASP A 84 0.06 -13.52 -9.77
CA ASP A 84 0.94 -14.16 -10.75
C ASP A 84 0.36 -13.99 -12.17
N GLU A 85 -0.96 -14.13 -12.33
CA GLU A 85 -1.62 -13.91 -13.62
C GLU A 85 -1.63 -12.44 -14.04
N ILE A 86 -1.86 -11.49 -13.12
CA ILE A 86 -1.72 -10.05 -13.41
C ILE A 86 -0.33 -9.73 -13.93
N LYS A 87 0.71 -10.31 -13.31
CA LYS A 87 2.10 -10.15 -13.74
C LYS A 87 2.34 -10.78 -15.12
N ARG A 88 1.77 -11.95 -15.39
CA ARG A 88 1.87 -12.58 -16.70
C ARG A 88 1.24 -11.71 -17.79
N LEU A 89 0.04 -11.18 -17.54
CA LEU A 89 -0.67 -10.29 -18.46
C LEU A 89 0.06 -8.96 -18.68
N SER A 90 0.67 -8.41 -17.62
CA SER A 90 1.41 -7.14 -17.73
C SER A 90 2.66 -7.23 -18.61
N LEU A 91 3.19 -8.44 -18.82
CA LEU A 91 4.33 -8.72 -19.70
C LEU A 91 3.94 -8.96 -21.16
N LEU A 92 2.65 -9.15 -21.48
CA LEU A 92 2.19 -9.40 -22.85
C LEU A 92 2.22 -8.15 -23.72
N ASP A 93 1.97 -6.98 -23.13
CA ASP A 93 2.04 -5.69 -23.81
C ASP A 93 3.33 -4.96 -23.40
N GLU A 94 4.26 -4.84 -24.35
CA GLU A 94 5.56 -4.21 -24.14
C GLU A 94 5.43 -2.74 -23.71
N ARG A 95 4.46 -2.00 -24.26
CA ARG A 95 4.23 -0.60 -23.88
C ARG A 95 3.74 -0.53 -22.45
N PHE A 96 2.74 -1.36 -22.11
CA PHE A 96 2.19 -1.42 -20.75
C PHE A 96 3.28 -1.80 -19.73
N HIS A 97 4.12 -2.79 -20.06
CA HIS A 97 5.23 -3.19 -19.19
C HIS A 97 6.24 -2.07 -18.97
N LYS A 98 6.63 -1.36 -20.05
CA LYS A 98 7.54 -0.20 -19.96
C LYS A 98 6.98 0.90 -19.05
N GLU A 99 5.69 1.21 -19.19
CA GLU A 99 5.01 2.19 -18.34
C GLU A 99 4.95 1.74 -16.88
N ILE A 100 4.77 0.44 -16.59
CA ILE A 100 4.87 -0.11 -15.23
C ILE A 100 6.25 0.15 -14.63
N VAL A 101 7.32 -0.19 -15.36
CA VAL A 101 8.70 -0.01 -14.89
C VAL A 101 8.99 1.48 -14.64
N LEU A 102 8.49 2.36 -15.52
CA LEU A 102 8.58 3.81 -15.30
C LEU A 102 7.85 4.24 -14.03
N LEU A 103 6.64 3.76 -13.77
CA LEU A 103 5.90 4.12 -12.55
C LEU A 103 6.56 3.55 -11.29
N GLN A 104 7.18 2.38 -11.34
CA GLN A 104 7.91 1.79 -10.21
C GLN A 104 9.13 2.61 -9.76
N SER A 105 9.65 3.50 -10.62
CA SER A 105 10.68 4.46 -10.20
C SER A 105 10.18 5.49 -9.18
N ILE A 106 8.86 5.68 -9.06
CA ILE A 106 8.25 6.56 -8.06
C ILE A 106 8.30 5.87 -6.69
N PRO A 107 8.86 6.50 -5.65
CA PRO A 107 8.93 5.90 -4.32
C PRO A 107 7.56 5.46 -3.80
N GLY A 108 7.45 4.21 -3.38
CA GLY A 108 6.23 3.63 -2.85
C GLY A 108 5.24 3.08 -3.89
N VAL A 109 5.56 3.14 -5.19
CA VAL A 109 4.81 2.45 -6.24
C VAL A 109 5.37 1.05 -6.46
N GLY A 110 4.59 0.04 -6.11
CA GLY A 110 4.87 -1.37 -6.45
C GLY A 110 4.24 -1.77 -7.78
N GLU A 111 4.55 -2.99 -8.25
CA GLU A 111 4.00 -3.57 -9.49
C GLU A 111 2.46 -3.52 -9.53
N TYR A 112 1.79 -4.06 -8.50
CA TYR A 112 0.33 -4.03 -8.40
C TYR A 112 -0.24 -2.61 -8.44
N THR A 113 0.40 -1.66 -7.74
CA THR A 113 -0.02 -0.25 -7.74
C THR A 113 0.11 0.37 -9.13
N ALA A 114 1.21 0.11 -9.83
CA ALA A 114 1.40 0.58 -11.20
C ALA A 114 0.36 -0.02 -12.14
N CYS A 115 0.12 -1.33 -12.09
CA CYS A 115 -0.91 -2.00 -12.90
C CYS A 115 -2.30 -1.38 -12.68
N VAL A 116 -2.73 -1.22 -11.42
CA VAL A 116 -4.06 -0.63 -11.13
C VAL A 116 -4.15 0.81 -11.65
N VAL A 117 -3.10 1.62 -11.44
CA VAL A 117 -3.12 3.01 -11.91
C VAL A 117 -3.20 3.06 -13.44
N LEU A 118 -2.42 2.26 -14.16
CA LEU A 118 -2.43 2.25 -15.63
C LEU A 118 -3.75 1.69 -16.19
N SER A 119 -4.28 0.61 -15.61
CA SER A 119 -5.57 0.06 -16.02
C SER A 119 -6.74 1.04 -15.83
N GLU A 120 -6.69 1.86 -14.79
CA GLU A 120 -7.70 2.88 -14.51
C GLU A 120 -7.49 4.16 -15.34
N LEU A 121 -6.25 4.48 -15.69
CA LEU A 121 -5.88 5.67 -16.45
C LEU A 121 -6.11 5.49 -17.96
N GLY A 122 -5.83 4.31 -18.50
CA GLY A 122 -5.77 4.07 -19.95
C GLY A 122 -4.56 4.76 -20.57
N ASP A 123 -4.74 5.43 -21.71
CA ASP A 123 -3.67 6.21 -22.34
C ASP A 123 -3.53 7.61 -21.71
N VAL A 124 -2.32 7.95 -21.26
CA VAL A 124 -2.01 9.28 -20.71
C VAL A 124 -2.16 10.39 -21.74
N SER A 125 -2.04 10.09 -23.04
CA SER A 125 -2.19 11.07 -24.12
C SER A 125 -3.59 11.67 -24.19
N ASN A 126 -4.59 11.02 -23.58
CA ASN A 126 -5.96 11.55 -23.48
C ASN A 126 -6.05 12.79 -22.57
N PHE A 127 -5.01 13.08 -21.80
CA PHE A 127 -4.97 14.20 -20.87
C PHE A 127 -3.88 15.20 -21.29
N SER A 128 -4.29 16.44 -21.56
CA SER A 128 -3.36 17.51 -21.91
C SER A 128 -2.69 18.10 -20.67
N LYS A 129 -3.42 18.16 -19.55
CA LYS A 129 -2.96 18.77 -18.30
C LYS A 129 -3.08 17.79 -17.13
N PRO A 130 -2.15 17.82 -16.18
CA PRO A 130 -2.23 16.94 -15.01
C PRO A 130 -3.46 17.21 -14.13
N LYS A 131 -4.04 18.42 -14.22
CA LYS A 131 -5.28 18.77 -13.51
C LYS A 131 -6.49 18.00 -14.05
N GLU A 132 -6.50 17.64 -15.33
CA GLU A 132 -7.56 16.83 -15.95
C GLU A 132 -7.52 15.41 -15.39
N LEU A 133 -6.33 14.81 -15.26
CA LEU A 133 -6.16 13.50 -14.63
C LEU A 133 -6.60 13.51 -13.15
N VAL A 134 -6.28 14.58 -12.42
CA VAL A 134 -6.75 14.77 -11.03
C VAL A 134 -8.29 14.78 -10.94
N ALA A 135 -8.95 15.45 -11.88
CA ALA A 135 -10.42 15.50 -11.95
C ALA A 135 -11.01 14.15 -12.38
N PHE A 136 -10.36 13.47 -13.33
CA PHE A 136 -10.73 12.13 -13.79
C PHE A 136 -10.73 11.11 -12.65
N PHE A 137 -9.71 11.12 -11.78
CA PHE A 137 -9.69 10.30 -10.56
C PHE A 137 -10.63 10.79 -9.44
N GLY A 138 -11.32 11.92 -9.64
CA GLY A 138 -12.29 12.47 -8.70
C GLY A 138 -11.68 13.08 -7.44
N LEU A 139 -10.45 13.60 -7.54
CA LEU A 139 -9.73 14.27 -6.44
C LEU A 139 -9.86 15.81 -6.48
N ASP A 140 -10.56 16.34 -7.48
CA ASP A 140 -10.95 17.73 -7.58
C ASP A 140 -12.04 18.07 -6.55
N PRO A 141 -12.09 19.33 -6.05
CA PRO A 141 -13.20 19.77 -5.23
C PRO A 141 -14.49 19.72 -6.05
N GLY A 142 -15.54 19.10 -5.50
CA GLY A 142 -16.86 19.13 -6.11
C GLY A 142 -17.40 20.56 -6.18
N VAL A 143 -18.42 20.76 -7.02
CA VAL A 143 -19.16 22.01 -7.12
C VAL A 143 -20.55 21.77 -6.54
N SER A 144 -20.95 22.61 -5.60
CA SER A 144 -22.30 22.62 -5.03
C SER A 144 -22.78 24.07 -5.04
N GLN A 145 -23.53 24.39 -6.09
CA GLN A 145 -24.12 25.70 -6.32
C GLN A 145 -25.63 25.53 -6.50
N SER A 146 -26.43 26.39 -5.86
CA SER A 146 -27.88 26.45 -6.03
C SER A 146 -28.31 27.91 -6.11
N GLY A 147 -28.73 28.36 -7.29
CA GLY A 147 -29.05 29.77 -7.55
C GLY A 147 -27.87 30.69 -7.19
N THR A 148 -28.07 31.54 -6.19
CA THR A 148 -27.06 32.47 -5.66
C THR A 148 -26.12 31.86 -4.61
N TYR A 149 -26.43 30.67 -4.08
CA TYR A 149 -25.63 30.02 -3.05
C TYR A 149 -24.46 29.25 -3.64
N ASN A 150 -23.25 29.65 -3.25
CA ASN A 150 -22.00 28.98 -3.59
C ASN A 150 -21.35 28.43 -2.32
N ARG A 151 -21.31 27.10 -2.19
CA ARG A 151 -20.67 26.45 -1.04
C ARG A 151 -19.15 26.56 -1.12
N LYS A 152 -18.52 27.18 -0.11
CA LYS A 152 -17.05 27.38 -0.04
C LYS A 152 -16.25 26.12 0.37
N ASN A 153 -16.86 25.23 1.17
CA ASN A 153 -16.20 24.02 1.69
C ASN A 153 -16.73 22.75 1.03
N ASN A 154 -16.40 22.56 -0.25
CA ASN A 154 -16.84 21.38 -0.99
C ASN A 154 -15.97 20.15 -0.69
N LYS A 155 -16.63 18.99 -0.65
CA LYS A 155 -15.95 17.69 -0.60
C LYS A 155 -15.32 17.41 -1.97
N ILE A 156 -14.40 16.45 -2.04
CA ILE A 156 -13.92 15.95 -3.34
C ILE A 156 -15.10 15.41 -4.17
N SER A 157 -14.99 15.50 -5.50
CA SER A 157 -16.06 15.12 -6.43
C SER A 157 -16.39 13.63 -6.39
N LYS A 158 -15.39 12.78 -6.18
CA LYS A 158 -15.50 11.30 -6.20
C LYS A 158 -16.04 10.71 -7.51
N ARG A 159 -16.04 11.47 -8.61
CA ARG A 159 -16.58 11.02 -9.92
C ARG A 159 -15.80 9.86 -10.55
N GLY A 160 -14.49 9.75 -10.26
CA GLY A 160 -13.64 8.66 -10.76
C GLY A 160 -13.76 7.34 -10.00
N SER A 161 -12.91 6.37 -10.33
CA SER A 161 -12.89 5.05 -9.68
C SER A 161 -12.59 5.14 -8.17
N PRO A 162 -13.33 4.41 -7.32
CA PRO A 162 -12.98 4.26 -5.90
C PRO A 162 -11.69 3.47 -5.69
N HIS A 163 -11.33 2.57 -6.61
CA HIS A 163 -10.13 1.73 -6.52
C HIS A 163 -8.86 2.56 -6.68
N VAL A 164 -8.78 3.39 -7.74
CA VAL A 164 -7.62 4.27 -7.94
C VAL A 164 -7.46 5.25 -6.78
N ARG A 165 -8.56 5.77 -6.20
CA ARG A 165 -8.48 6.64 -5.02
C ARG A 165 -7.95 5.91 -3.78
N LEU A 166 -8.34 4.65 -3.57
CA LEU A 166 -7.80 3.83 -2.48
C LEU A 166 -6.29 3.62 -2.65
N ILE A 167 -5.87 3.24 -3.85
CA ILE A 167 -4.46 3.03 -4.18
C ILE A 167 -3.64 4.32 -4.02
N LEU A 168 -4.14 5.44 -4.54
CA LEU A 168 -3.50 6.75 -4.37
C LEU A 168 -3.42 7.17 -2.90
N HIS A 169 -4.40 6.81 -2.07
CA HIS A 169 -4.36 7.07 -0.63
C HIS A 169 -3.26 6.24 0.05
N MET A 170 -3.14 4.94 -0.29
CA MET A 170 -2.07 4.08 0.22
C MET A 170 -0.69 4.55 -0.24
N LEU A 171 -0.57 4.96 -1.51
CA LEU A 171 0.65 5.55 -2.06
C LEU A 171 1.02 6.87 -1.36
N ALA A 172 0.04 7.73 -1.09
CA ALA A 172 0.27 8.97 -0.34
C ALA A 172 0.76 8.67 1.09
N LYS A 173 0.19 7.64 1.75
CA LYS A 173 0.65 7.20 3.07
C LYS A 173 2.09 6.67 3.03
N SER A 174 2.43 5.82 2.07
CA SER A 174 3.79 5.27 1.96
C SER A 174 4.86 6.34 1.67
N ASN A 175 4.47 7.47 1.06
CA ASN A 175 5.38 8.58 0.80
C ASN A 175 5.58 9.53 1.99
N VAL A 176 4.75 9.48 3.03
CA VAL A 176 4.77 10.46 4.15
C VAL A 176 5.07 9.82 5.50
N TYR A 177 4.90 8.50 5.60
CA TYR A 177 5.23 7.73 6.78
C TYR A 177 6.48 6.88 6.52
N PRO A 178 7.28 6.63 7.55
CA PRO A 178 8.48 5.84 7.38
C PRO A 178 8.13 4.37 7.13
N ASN A 179 9.03 3.67 6.45
CA ASN A 179 8.97 2.23 6.29
C ASN A 179 9.28 1.52 7.63
N ARG A 180 9.29 0.18 7.62
CA ARG A 180 9.62 -0.65 8.80
C ARG A 180 10.99 -0.33 9.41
N ASN A 181 11.93 0.16 8.61
CA ASN A 181 13.29 0.52 9.01
C ASN A 181 13.41 1.97 9.49
N ARG A 182 12.28 2.69 9.64
CA ARG A 182 12.21 4.11 10.03
C ARG A 182 12.75 5.09 8.99
N GLU A 183 12.84 4.68 7.73
CA GLU A 183 13.32 5.51 6.62
C GLU A 183 12.15 6.09 5.82
N TYR A 184 12.29 7.33 5.36
CA TYR A 184 11.32 7.97 4.48
C TYR A 184 11.70 7.74 3.03
N LEU A 185 10.81 7.08 2.29
CA LEU A 185 10.97 6.84 0.84
C LEU A 185 11.02 8.16 0.05
N ASN A 186 10.32 9.19 0.53
CA ASN A 186 10.27 10.50 -0.12
C ASN A 186 10.33 11.63 0.93
N PRO A 187 11.54 12.06 1.32
CA PRO A 187 11.73 13.15 2.29
C PRO A 187 11.07 14.46 1.86
N VAL A 188 11.00 14.73 0.55
CA VAL A 188 10.39 15.95 -0.01
C VAL A 188 8.87 15.96 0.25
N MET A 189 8.19 14.83 0.02
CA MET A 189 6.76 14.71 0.33
C MET A 189 6.49 14.75 1.84
N ARG A 190 7.39 14.19 2.65
CA ARG A 190 7.32 14.29 4.11
C ARG A 190 7.36 15.73 4.59
N ALA A 191 8.34 16.52 4.14
CA ALA A 191 8.44 17.94 4.50
C ALA A 191 7.19 18.74 4.07
N TYR A 192 6.64 18.44 2.89
CA TYR A 192 5.39 19.04 2.43
C TYR A 192 4.19 18.67 3.32
N PHE A 193 4.09 17.41 3.76
CA PHE A 193 3.07 16.95 4.70
C PHE A 193 3.16 17.69 6.04
N GLU A 194 4.35 17.77 6.64
CA GLU A 194 4.58 18.42 7.94
C GLU A 194 4.21 19.92 7.90
N LYS A 195 4.56 20.62 6.82
CA LYS A 195 4.15 22.01 6.65
C LYS A 195 2.62 22.15 6.55
N LYS A 196 1.96 21.26 5.80
CA LYS A 196 0.53 21.38 5.52
C LYS A 196 -0.37 20.91 6.67
N ILE A 197 0.08 19.94 7.47
CA ILE A 197 -0.69 19.45 8.62
C ILE A 197 -0.79 20.47 9.75
N ALA A 198 0.18 21.38 9.86
CA ALA A 198 0.10 22.53 10.76
C ALA A 198 -1.00 23.53 10.36
N GLU A 199 -1.32 23.62 9.06
CA GLU A 199 -2.29 24.60 8.53
C GLU A 199 -3.69 24.00 8.31
N LYS A 200 -3.79 22.70 8.04
CA LYS A 200 -5.02 22.08 7.51
C LYS A 200 -5.30 20.71 8.13
N PRO A 201 -6.59 20.31 8.23
CA PRO A 201 -6.96 18.98 8.69
C PRO A 201 -6.35 17.84 7.88
N TYR A 202 -6.01 16.73 8.55
CA TYR A 202 -5.37 15.55 7.98
C TYR A 202 -5.95 15.08 6.63
N LYS A 203 -7.28 14.95 6.54
CA LYS A 203 -7.94 14.47 5.30
C LYS A 203 -7.70 15.40 4.10
N ILE A 204 -7.61 16.71 4.33
CA ILE A 204 -7.33 17.69 3.28
C ILE A 204 -5.86 17.60 2.85
N VAL A 205 -4.95 17.42 3.79
CA VAL A 205 -3.51 17.27 3.52
C VAL A 205 -3.24 15.99 2.73
N MET A 206 -3.82 14.86 3.14
CA MET A 206 -3.70 13.61 2.39
C MET A 206 -4.24 13.74 0.96
N CYS A 207 -5.37 14.41 0.76
CA CYS A 207 -5.87 14.71 -0.57
C CYS A 207 -4.90 15.57 -1.39
N ALA A 208 -4.27 16.58 -0.76
CA ALA A 208 -3.27 17.40 -1.42
C ALA A 208 -2.03 16.58 -1.86
N ILE A 209 -1.62 15.60 -1.07
CA ILE A 209 -0.50 14.69 -1.39
C ILE A 209 -0.91 13.73 -2.50
N MET A 210 -2.10 13.13 -2.43
CA MET A 210 -2.64 12.32 -3.53
C MET A 210 -2.62 13.09 -4.86
N ARG A 211 -3.07 14.35 -4.85
CA ARG A 211 -3.04 15.23 -6.04
C ARG A 211 -1.62 15.47 -6.56
N LYS A 212 -0.62 15.61 -5.67
CA LYS A 212 0.78 15.70 -6.08
C LYS A 212 1.29 14.40 -6.67
N MET A 213 0.95 13.24 -6.10
CA MET A 213 1.32 11.94 -6.65
C MET A 213 0.75 11.75 -8.06
N VAL A 214 -0.51 12.14 -8.30
CA VAL A 214 -1.12 12.10 -9.64
C VAL A 214 -0.38 13.00 -10.63
N GLN A 215 0.06 14.19 -10.21
CA GLN A 215 0.86 15.08 -11.06
C GLN A 215 2.22 14.46 -11.41
N ILE A 216 2.85 13.75 -10.47
CA ILE A 216 4.11 13.04 -10.71
C ILE A 216 3.89 11.88 -11.69
N ILE A 217 2.87 11.05 -11.47
CA ILE A 217 2.48 9.95 -12.37
C ILE A 217 2.27 10.48 -13.79
N PHE A 218 1.49 11.55 -13.94
CA PHE A 218 1.27 12.20 -15.23
C PHE A 218 2.58 12.66 -15.89
N ALA A 219 3.48 13.29 -15.13
CA ALA A 219 4.74 13.79 -15.66
C ALA A 219 5.68 12.65 -16.10
N VAL A 220 5.76 11.57 -15.33
CA VAL A 220 6.57 10.38 -15.64
C VAL A 220 6.07 9.72 -16.93
N LEU A 221 4.77 9.48 -17.03
CA LEU A 221 4.17 8.85 -18.22
C LEU A 221 4.23 9.76 -19.45
N ARG A 222 3.99 11.07 -19.30
CA ARG A 222 4.06 11.99 -20.44
C ARG A 222 5.48 12.16 -20.96
N ASN A 223 6.45 12.27 -20.07
CA ASN A 223 7.84 12.53 -20.46
C ASN A 223 8.60 11.23 -20.80
N GLN A 224 8.02 10.06 -20.51
CA GLN A 224 8.63 8.74 -20.70
C GLN A 224 10.02 8.65 -20.04
N LYS A 225 10.15 9.23 -18.84
CA LYS A 225 11.40 9.28 -18.07
C LYS A 225 11.17 8.82 -16.63
N PRO A 226 12.10 8.04 -16.05
CA PRO A 226 12.03 7.66 -14.65
C PRO A 226 11.89 8.88 -13.72
N PHE A 227 11.23 8.68 -12.60
CA PHE A 227 11.13 9.66 -11.53
C PHE A 227 12.51 9.92 -10.93
N GLU A 228 12.81 11.21 -10.77
CA GLU A 228 13.99 11.67 -10.05
C GLU A 228 13.53 12.48 -8.83
N LEU A 229 14.09 12.14 -7.67
CA LEU A 229 13.81 12.87 -6.45
C LEU A 229 14.50 14.24 -6.51
N ARG A 230 13.70 15.31 -6.48
CA ARG A 230 14.18 16.69 -6.53
C ARG A 230 13.43 17.55 -5.52
N THR A 231 14.12 18.53 -4.95
CA THR A 231 13.51 19.54 -4.09
C THR A 231 12.69 20.54 -4.92
N PRO A 232 11.72 21.24 -4.32
CA PRO A 232 10.98 22.31 -5.02
C PRO A 232 11.89 23.39 -5.61
N GLU A 233 12.98 23.73 -4.91
CA GLU A 233 13.96 24.73 -5.31
C GLU A 233 14.74 24.29 -6.56
N GLU A 234 15.24 23.06 -6.56
CA GLU A 234 15.91 22.43 -7.72
C GLU A 234 14.96 22.37 -8.92
N HIS A 235 13.71 21.98 -8.70
CA HIS A 235 12.71 21.89 -9.76
C HIS A 235 12.42 23.26 -10.38
N GLN A 236 12.31 24.31 -9.56
CA GLN A 236 12.13 25.69 -10.05
C GLN A 236 13.32 26.18 -10.86
N LYS A 237 14.54 25.88 -10.41
CA LYS A 237 15.77 26.22 -11.14
C LYS A 237 15.77 25.59 -12.54
N LEU A 238 15.48 24.29 -12.61
CA LEU A 238 15.43 23.56 -13.88
C LEU A 238 14.35 24.06 -14.84
N ILE A 239 13.17 24.43 -14.33
CA ILE A 239 12.13 25.06 -15.17
C ILE A 239 12.64 26.38 -15.76
N ARG A 240 13.29 27.23 -14.95
CA ARG A 240 13.82 28.52 -15.42
C ARG A 240 14.90 28.32 -16.47
N GLU A 241 15.78 27.33 -16.31
CA GLU A 241 16.81 26.98 -17.29
C GLU A 241 16.20 26.51 -18.60
N ASN A 242 15.24 25.59 -18.54
CA ASN A 242 14.54 25.10 -19.74
C ASN A 242 13.75 26.20 -20.47
N SER A 243 13.11 27.11 -19.74
CA SER A 243 12.42 28.26 -20.33
C SER A 243 13.39 29.23 -21.04
N LYS A 244 14.63 29.36 -20.55
CA LYS A 244 15.66 30.19 -21.19
C LYS A 244 16.26 29.53 -22.42
N LEU A 245 16.37 28.20 -22.44
CA LEU A 245 16.86 27.43 -23.59
C LEU A 245 15.84 27.35 -24.74
N ALA A 246 14.56 27.57 -24.45
CA ALA A 246 13.47 27.56 -25.43
C ALA A 246 13.12 28.95 -25.98
N ALA A 247 13.76 30.01 -25.49
CA ALA A 247 13.61 31.40 -25.93
C ALA A 247 14.81 31.80 -26.80
#